data_AF-C3Y171-F1
#
_entry.id   AF-C3Y171-F1
#
_cell.length_a   1.000
_cell.length_b   1.000
_cell.length_c   1.000
_cell.angle_alpha   90.00
_cell.angle_beta   90.00
_cell.angle_gamma   90.00
#
_symmetry.space_group_name_H-M   'P 1'
#
loop_
_entity.id
_entity.type
_entity.pdbx_description
1 polymer ?
#
loop_
_entity_poly.entity_id
_entity_poly.type
_entity_poly.pdbx_seq_one_letter_code
_entity_poly.pdbx_strand_id
1 'polypeptide(L)'
;CMKQYIQVMVREGTVLALTCPDASCLKQGTLEAFEVQKLVDQKLYDRYCKLKFEREVDLDPRRTWCPQAGCETICHVCSRDPYQASPVKCPKVVGLFAGFGILLLVASPFLLLAAPCLLCGKCMTSKACKSCCSDEVPDNNVEL
;
A
#
# COMPACT_ATOMS: atom_id res chain seq x y z
N CYS A 1 3.62 -20.29 -19.15
CA CYS A 1 2.27 -20.58 -18.64
C CYS A 1 1.92 -19.78 -17.38
N MET A 2 2.53 -20.02 -16.21
CA MET A 2 2.13 -19.31 -14.97
C MET A 2 2.27 -17.79 -15.02
N LYS A 3 3.38 -17.26 -15.59
CA LYS A 3 3.53 -15.81 -15.79
C LYS A 3 2.38 -15.21 -16.60
N GLN A 4 1.97 -15.87 -17.69
CA GLN A 4 0.87 -15.42 -18.55
C GLN A 4 -0.49 -15.53 -17.85
N TYR A 5 -0.72 -16.59 -17.07
CA TYR A 5 -1.92 -16.74 -16.26
C TYR A 5 -2.06 -15.58 -15.27
N ILE A 6 -1.03 -15.31 -14.47
CA ILE A 6 -1.04 -14.19 -13.52
C ILE A 6 -1.24 -12.86 -14.26
N GLN A 7 -0.59 -12.67 -15.40
CA GLN A 7 -0.78 -11.47 -16.22
C GLN A 7 -2.23 -11.26 -16.66
N VAL A 8 -2.94 -12.31 -17.03
CA VAL A 8 -4.37 -12.25 -17.40
C VAL A 8 -5.21 -11.94 -16.17
N MET A 9 -5.01 -12.66 -15.05
CA MET A 9 -5.76 -12.45 -13.81
C MET A 9 -5.62 -11.02 -13.28
N VAL A 10 -4.41 -10.45 -13.31
CA VAL A 10 -4.14 -9.05 -12.92
C VAL A 10 -4.74 -8.05 -13.91
N ARG A 11 -4.86 -8.39 -15.19
CA ARG A 11 -5.54 -7.54 -16.18
C ARG A 11 -7.05 -7.52 -15.97
N GLU A 12 -7.63 -8.66 -15.63
CA GLU A 12 -9.06 -8.85 -15.37
C GLU A 12 -9.49 -8.33 -13.98
N GLY A 13 -8.54 -8.09 -13.06
CA GLY A 13 -8.83 -7.58 -11.71
C GLY A 13 -9.14 -8.68 -10.69
N THR A 14 -8.96 -9.95 -11.06
CA THR A 14 -9.17 -11.10 -10.17
C THR A 14 -7.89 -11.38 -9.38
N VAL A 15 -7.70 -10.69 -8.26
CA VAL A 15 -6.42 -10.70 -7.50
C VAL A 15 -6.53 -11.09 -6.02
N LEU A 16 -7.75 -11.21 -5.47
CA LEU A 16 -7.97 -11.56 -4.07
C LEU A 16 -7.52 -12.99 -3.74
N ALA A 17 -7.79 -13.94 -4.65
CA ALA A 17 -7.36 -15.33 -4.52
C ALA A 17 -6.89 -15.84 -5.89
N LEU A 18 -5.58 -15.86 -6.09
CA LEU A 18 -4.97 -16.46 -7.29
C LEU A 18 -4.79 -17.95 -7.03
N THR A 19 -5.71 -18.77 -7.52
CA THR A 19 -5.66 -20.23 -7.36
C THR A 19 -4.86 -20.90 -8.48
N CYS A 20 -4.43 -22.13 -8.22
CA CYS A 20 -3.82 -22.98 -9.24
C CYS A 20 -4.79 -23.17 -10.44
N PRO A 21 -4.37 -22.83 -11.67
CA PRO A 21 -5.23 -22.93 -12.85
C PRO A 21 -5.47 -24.37 -13.33
N ASP A 22 -4.76 -25.35 -12.78
CA ASP A 22 -4.92 -26.75 -13.14
C ASP A 22 -6.14 -27.36 -12.43
N ALA A 23 -7.17 -27.71 -13.21
CA ALA A 23 -8.39 -28.34 -12.73
C ALA A 23 -8.16 -29.72 -12.08
N SER A 24 -7.02 -30.37 -12.36
CA SER A 24 -6.63 -31.66 -11.77
C SER A 24 -5.80 -31.49 -10.49
N CYS A 25 -5.53 -30.25 -10.07
CA CYS A 25 -4.74 -29.98 -8.87
C CYS A 25 -5.51 -30.32 -7.59
N LEU A 26 -5.13 -31.43 -6.96
CA LEU A 26 -5.73 -31.90 -5.71
C LEU A 26 -5.60 -30.92 -4.53
N LYS A 27 -4.58 -30.05 -4.56
CA LYS A 27 -4.26 -29.14 -3.45
C LYS A 27 -4.92 -27.77 -3.55
N GLN A 28 -5.48 -27.41 -4.72
CA GLN A 28 -6.10 -26.10 -4.98
C GLN A 28 -5.31 -24.92 -4.37
N GLY A 29 -3.99 -24.94 -4.55
CA GLY A 29 -3.10 -23.98 -3.87
C GLY A 29 -3.42 -22.53 -4.24
N THR A 30 -3.38 -21.65 -3.25
CA THR A 30 -3.45 -20.19 -3.43
C THR A 30 -2.05 -19.61 -3.48
N LEU A 31 -1.80 -18.77 -4.48
CA LEU A 31 -0.51 -18.09 -4.65
C LEU A 31 -0.40 -16.91 -3.69
N GLU A 32 0.71 -16.87 -2.97
CA GLU A 32 1.02 -15.77 -2.04
C GLU A 32 1.69 -14.60 -2.77
N ALA A 33 1.62 -13.40 -2.18
CA ALA A 33 2.14 -12.18 -2.82
C ALA A 33 3.63 -12.29 -3.18
N PHE A 34 4.45 -12.89 -2.31
CA PHE A 34 5.88 -13.07 -2.60
C PHE A 34 6.13 -14.06 -3.75
N GLU A 35 5.26 -15.04 -3.98
CA GLU A 35 5.38 -15.97 -5.10
C GLU A 35 5.05 -15.25 -6.40
N VAL A 36 4.00 -14.43 -6.39
CA VAL A 36 3.63 -13.56 -7.51
C VAL A 36 4.80 -12.63 -7.84
N GLN A 37 5.44 -12.02 -6.84
CA GLN A 37 6.59 -11.14 -7.03
C GLN A 37 7.76 -11.84 -7.75
N LYS A 38 8.01 -13.12 -7.44
CA LYS A 38 9.07 -13.90 -8.09
C LYS A 38 8.73 -14.29 -9.53
N LEU A 39 7.44 -14.36 -9.88
CA LEU A 39 6.95 -14.85 -11.16
C LEU A 39 6.70 -13.75 -12.21
N VAL A 40 6.45 -12.51 -11.78
CA VAL A 40 6.14 -11.38 -12.68
C VAL A 40 7.12 -10.22 -12.53
N ASP A 41 7.14 -9.34 -13.53
CA ASP A 41 8.00 -8.15 -13.51
C ASP A 41 7.45 -7.12 -12.49
N GLN A 42 8.34 -6.27 -11.95
CA GLN A 42 8.00 -5.32 -10.88
C GLN A 42 6.75 -4.49 -11.21
N LYS A 43 6.64 -3.93 -12.42
CA LYS A 43 5.48 -3.13 -12.86
C LYS A 43 4.15 -3.88 -12.77
N LEU A 44 4.17 -5.19 -13.02
CA LEU A 44 2.99 -6.04 -12.97
C LEU A 44 2.66 -6.44 -11.54
N TYR A 45 3.69 -6.66 -10.73
CA TYR A 45 3.57 -6.89 -9.31
C TYR A 45 2.98 -5.67 -8.58
N ASP A 46 3.46 -4.46 -8.88
CA ASP A 46 2.94 -3.22 -8.31
C ASP A 46 1.45 -3.04 -8.65
N ARG A 47 1.06 -3.38 -9.88
CA ARG A 47 -0.35 -3.40 -10.30
C ARG A 47 -1.16 -4.46 -9.54
N TYR A 48 -0.62 -5.66 -9.34
CA TYR A 48 -1.25 -6.70 -8.54
C TYR A 48 -1.48 -6.22 -7.10
N CYS A 49 -0.47 -5.64 -6.46
CA CYS A 49 -0.58 -5.09 -5.10
C CYS A 49 -1.65 -4.01 -5.01
N LYS A 50 -1.64 -3.04 -5.94
CA LYS A 50 -2.66 -1.99 -6.00
C LYS A 50 -4.08 -2.56 -6.10
N LEU A 51 -4.30 -3.45 -7.07
CA LEU A 51 -5.62 -4.06 -7.26
C LEU A 51 -6.04 -4.90 -6.05
N LYS A 52 -5.11 -5.65 -5.44
CA LYS A 52 -5.42 -6.50 -4.28
C LYS A 52 -5.90 -5.64 -3.12
N PHE A 53 -5.17 -4.57 -2.83
CA PHE A 53 -5.53 -3.61 -1.81
C PHE A 53 -6.86 -2.93 -2.08
N GLU A 54 -7.10 -2.47 -3.31
CA GLU A 54 -8.38 -1.88 -3.72
C GLU A 54 -9.56 -2.83 -3.47
N ARG A 55 -9.40 -4.10 -3.85
CA ARG A 55 -10.44 -5.11 -3.63
C ARG A 55 -10.63 -5.44 -2.16
N GLU A 56 -9.57 -5.45 -1.34
CA GLU A 56 -9.67 -5.64 0.10
C GLU A 56 -10.40 -4.46 0.78
N VAL A 57 -10.16 -3.23 0.33
CA VAL A 57 -10.89 -2.05 0.79
C VAL A 57 -12.37 -2.11 0.40
N ASP A 58 -12.68 -2.52 -0.84
CA ASP A 58 -14.07 -2.67 -1.30
C ASP A 58 -14.86 -3.72 -0.52
N LEU A 59 -14.16 -4.75 0.00
CA LEU A 59 -14.76 -5.81 0.80
C LEU A 59 -14.96 -5.40 2.27
N ASP A 60 -14.24 -4.40 2.78
CA ASP A 60 -14.39 -3.93 4.16
C ASP A 60 -15.56 -2.93 4.27
N PRO A 61 -16.67 -3.28 4.94
CA PRO A 61 -17.84 -2.40 5.06
C PRO A 61 -17.58 -1.15 5.91
N ARG A 62 -16.47 -1.09 6.65
CA ARG A 62 -16.08 0.06 7.48
C ARG A 62 -15.07 0.97 6.80
N ARG A 63 -14.71 0.70 5.54
CA ARG A 63 -13.76 1.50 4.77
C ARG A 63 -14.39 1.89 3.45
N THR A 64 -14.00 3.06 2.95
CA THR A 64 -14.43 3.52 1.63
C THR A 64 -13.36 4.41 1.03
N TRP A 65 -13.31 4.46 -0.29
CA TRP A 65 -12.43 5.36 -1.03
C TRP A 65 -12.98 6.78 -1.03
N CYS A 66 -12.10 7.78 -0.85
CA CYS A 66 -12.49 9.17 -1.01
C CYS A 66 -12.94 9.43 -2.46
N PRO A 67 -14.17 9.94 -2.71
CA PRO A 67 -14.68 10.17 -4.06
C PRO A 67 -14.01 11.35 -4.79
N GLN A 68 -13.25 12.17 -4.06
CA GLN A 68 -12.53 13.30 -4.64
C GLN A 68 -11.42 12.81 -5.57
N ALA A 69 -11.44 13.25 -6.83
CA ALA A 69 -10.41 12.92 -7.80
C ALA A 69 -9.01 13.32 -7.28
N GLY A 70 -8.07 12.37 -7.32
CA GLY A 70 -6.70 12.58 -6.84
C GLY A 70 -6.52 12.56 -5.32
N CYS A 71 -7.56 12.29 -4.53
CA CYS A 71 -7.40 12.06 -3.09
C CYS A 71 -6.92 10.63 -2.80
N GLU A 72 -7.55 9.63 -3.44
CA GLU A 72 -7.18 8.19 -3.35
C GLU A 72 -6.87 7.74 -1.90
N THR A 73 -7.61 8.27 -0.93
CA THR A 73 -7.37 8.01 0.50
C THR A 73 -8.50 7.16 1.05
N ILE A 74 -8.15 6.20 1.92
CA ILE A 74 -9.13 5.38 2.63
C ILE A 74 -9.71 6.18 3.78
N CYS A 75 -11.03 6.22 3.85
CA CYS A 75 -11.77 6.89 4.92
C CYS A 75 -12.60 5.83 5.67
N HIS A 76 -12.63 5.93 7.00
CA HIS A 76 -13.42 5.03 7.83
C HIS A 76 -14.89 5.46 7.84
N VAL A 77 -15.78 4.50 7.61
CA VAL A 77 -17.22 4.69 7.66
C VAL A 77 -17.71 4.32 9.07
N CYS A 78 -18.03 5.34 9.86
CA CYS A 78 -18.74 5.16 11.12
C CYS A 78 -20.24 5.27 10.85
N SER A 79 -20.89 4.17 10.46
CA SER A 79 -22.36 4.13 10.35
C SER A 79 -22.98 3.56 11.62
N ARG A 80 -23.90 4.32 12.23
CA ARG A 80 -24.83 3.78 13.25
C ARG A 80 -25.99 3.02 12.61
N ASP A 81 -26.36 3.40 11.38
CA ASP A 81 -27.45 2.82 10.60
C ASP A 81 -27.01 2.58 9.14
N PRO A 82 -27.21 1.37 8.57
CA PRO A 82 -26.77 1.02 7.22
C PRO A 82 -27.59 1.68 6.09
N TYR A 83 -28.72 2.30 6.42
CA TYR A 83 -29.62 2.93 5.45
C TYR A 83 -29.45 4.45 5.34
N GLN A 84 -28.54 5.05 6.13
CA GLN A 84 -28.33 6.50 6.17
C GLN A 84 -26.96 6.87 5.63
N ALA A 85 -26.91 7.90 4.79
CA ALA A 85 -25.66 8.46 4.30
C ALA A 85 -24.89 9.08 5.48
N SER A 86 -23.72 8.53 5.77
CA SER A 86 -22.81 9.05 6.80
C SER A 86 -21.72 9.92 6.14
N PRO A 87 -21.51 11.16 6.61
CA PRO A 87 -20.40 11.97 6.12
C PRO A 87 -19.06 11.39 6.60
N VAL A 88 -18.15 11.10 5.66
CA VAL A 88 -16.79 10.64 5.97
C VAL A 88 -15.83 11.82 6.04
N LYS A 89 -14.94 11.82 7.05
CA LYS A 89 -13.86 12.79 7.16
C LYS A 89 -12.58 12.14 6.66
N CYS A 90 -12.02 12.66 5.56
CA CYS A 90 -10.77 12.16 5.00
C CYS A 90 -9.60 13.03 5.49
N PRO A 91 -8.47 12.42 5.88
CA PRO A 91 -7.28 13.18 6.28
C PRO A 91 -6.72 13.93 5.06
N LYS A 92 -6.69 15.27 5.13
CA LYS A 92 -6.20 16.09 4.03
C LYS A 92 -4.67 16.23 4.09
N VAL A 93 -3.98 15.75 3.05
CA VAL A 93 -2.52 15.90 2.88
C VAL A 93 -2.07 17.36 2.75
N VAL A 94 -2.95 18.26 2.31
CA VAL A 94 -2.64 19.69 2.07
C VAL A 94 -2.20 20.42 3.35
N GLY A 95 -2.63 19.96 4.53
CA GLY A 95 -2.24 20.55 5.82
C GLY A 95 -0.75 20.37 6.16
N LEU A 96 -0.09 19.35 5.63
CA LEU A 96 1.34 19.10 5.88
C LEU A 96 2.23 20.05 5.08
N PHE A 97 1.86 20.39 3.84
CA PHE A 97 2.68 21.24 2.98
C PHE A 97 2.74 22.69 3.45
N ALA A 98 1.68 23.20 4.07
CA ALA A 98 1.70 24.53 4.68
C ALA A 98 2.70 24.62 5.86
N GLY A 99 2.88 23.52 6.60
CA GLY A 99 3.83 23.45 7.71
C GLY A 99 5.26 23.12 7.27
N PHE A 100 5.42 22.15 6.36
CA PHE A 100 6.75 21.70 5.90
C PHE A 100 7.49 22.77 5.11
N GLY A 101 6.78 23.58 4.31
CA GLY A 101 7.41 24.67 3.56
C GLY A 101 8.08 25.69 4.49
N ILE A 102 7.37 26.13 5.53
CA ILE A 102 7.90 27.09 6.52
C ILE A 102 8.97 26.42 7.40
N LEU A 103 8.74 25.17 7.81
CA LEU A 103 9.71 24.42 8.61
C LEU A 103 11.04 24.22 7.85
N LEU A 104 11.00 23.85 6.57
CA LEU A 104 12.20 23.73 5.74
C LEU A 104 12.87 25.09 5.48
N LEU A 105 12.11 26.17 5.36
CA LEU A 105 12.66 27.53 5.20
C LEU A 105 13.42 27.97 6.46
N VAL A 106 12.86 27.71 7.65
CA VAL A 106 13.51 28.01 8.93
C VAL A 106 14.64 27.03 9.25
N ALA A 107 14.48 25.76 8.88
CA ALA A 107 15.49 24.74 9.08
C ALA A 107 16.63 24.81 8.05
N SER A 108 16.45 25.43 6.88
CA SER A 108 17.49 25.56 5.85
C SER A 108 18.77 26.23 6.37
N PRO A 109 18.71 27.35 7.11
CA PRO A 109 19.87 27.91 7.81
C PRO A 109 20.54 26.93 8.79
N PHE A 110 19.76 26.14 9.54
CA PHE A 110 20.28 25.15 10.51
C PHE A 110 20.85 23.89 9.81
N LEU A 111 20.22 23.42 8.74
CA LEU A 111 20.67 22.30 7.90
C LEU A 111 21.96 22.66 7.14
N LEU A 112 22.08 23.90 6.65
CA LEU A 112 23.30 24.39 6.01
C LEU A 112 24.45 24.51 7.01
N LEU A 113 24.17 24.86 8.27
CA LEU A 113 25.16 24.82 9.36
C LEU A 113 25.60 23.39 9.71
N ALA A 114 24.69 22.41 9.61
CA ALA A 114 24.96 20.99 9.88
C ALA A 114 25.45 20.20 8.65
N ALA A 115 25.42 20.78 7.45
CA ALA A 115 25.84 20.13 6.21
C ALA A 115 27.30 19.62 6.22
N PRO A 116 28.27 20.33 6.82
CA PRO A 116 29.62 19.78 7.00
C PRO A 116 29.66 18.56 7.93
N CYS A 117 28.71 18.46 8.87
CA CYS A 117 28.58 17.32 9.80
C CYS A 117 27.85 16.13 9.16
N LEU A 118 26.86 16.39 8.28
CA LEU A 118 26.10 15.35 7.57
C LEU A 118 26.88 14.71 6.41
N LEU A 119 27.72 15.48 5.71
CA LEU A 119 28.57 14.95 4.63
C LEU A 119 29.83 14.22 5.13
N CYS A 120 30.28 14.50 6.37
CA CYS A 120 31.35 13.74 7.01
C CYS A 120 30.86 12.54 7.83
N GLY A 121 29.55 12.41 8.06
CA GLY A 121 28.93 11.34 8.85
C GLY A 121 28.18 10.32 7.99
N LYS A 122 28.90 9.36 7.39
CA LYS A 122 28.37 8.11 6.80
C LYS A 122 27.61 8.23 5.45
N CYS A 123 28.39 8.28 4.38
CA CYS A 123 28.17 7.35 3.26
C CYS A 123 28.51 5.93 3.74
N MET A 124 27.52 5.16 4.20
CA MET A 124 27.52 3.69 4.24
C MET A 124 26.17 3.20 4.78
N THR A 125 25.22 2.90 3.90
CA THR A 125 24.26 1.78 3.97
C THR A 125 23.16 1.96 2.92
N SER A 126 23.44 1.43 1.74
CA SER A 126 22.44 0.97 0.78
C SER A 126 21.44 0.02 1.48
N LYS A 127 20.30 0.55 1.97
CA LYS A 127 19.13 -0.22 2.43
C LYS A 127 17.83 0.61 2.55
N ALA A 128 17.77 1.81 1.97
CA ALA A 128 16.64 2.74 2.07
C ALA A 128 15.65 2.66 0.88
N CYS A 129 15.49 1.46 0.28
CA CYS A 129 14.38 1.17 -0.63
C CYS A 129 13.59 -0.02 -0.06
N LYS A 130 13.12 0.11 1.18
CA LYS A 130 12.26 -0.88 1.86
C LYS A 130 10.90 -0.30 2.29
N SER A 131 10.67 1.00 2.10
CA SER A 131 9.52 1.71 2.69
C SER A 131 8.28 1.80 1.80
N CYS A 132 8.27 1.24 0.58
CA CYS A 132 7.07 1.28 -0.28
C CYS A 132 6.24 0.00 -0.25
N CYS A 133 6.68 -1.06 0.44
CA CYS A 133 5.91 -2.31 0.58
C CYS A 133 6.15 -2.94 1.95
N SER A 134 5.68 -2.31 3.02
CA SER A 134 5.47 -2.97 4.31
C SER A 134 4.19 -2.44 4.90
N ASP A 135 3.09 -3.10 4.58
CA ASP A 135 1.94 -3.09 5.47
C ASP A 135 2.36 -3.78 6.77
N GLU A 136 2.08 -3.11 7.87
CA GLU A 136 2.27 -3.60 9.24
C GLU A 136 1.43 -4.88 9.43
N VAL A 137 2.08 -6.01 9.66
CA VAL A 137 1.44 -7.16 10.33
C VAL A 137 1.56 -6.91 11.82
N PRO A 138 0.46 -6.68 12.57
CA PRO A 138 0.53 -6.69 14.01
C PRO A 138 0.73 -8.13 14.48
N ASP A 139 1.91 -8.41 15.00
CA ASP A 139 2.24 -9.60 15.78
C ASP A 139 1.41 -9.57 17.07
N ASN A 140 0.21 -10.15 17.03
CA ASN A 140 -0.53 -10.51 18.23
C ASN A 140 -0.25 -11.98 18.52
N ASN A 141 0.76 -12.17 19.36
CA ASN A 141 0.90 -13.31 20.24
C ASN A 141 -0.46 -13.70 20.83
N VAL A 142 -0.91 -14.91 20.52
CA VAL A 142 -1.77 -15.68 21.41
C VAL A 142 -0.95 -16.89 21.81
N GLU A 143 -0.22 -16.73 22.92
CA GLU A 143 -0.08 -17.84 23.86
C GLU A 143 -1.49 -18.22 24.29
N LEU A 144 -1.92 -19.44 23.95
CA LEU A 144 -2.60 -20.38 24.84
C LEU A 144 -2.57 -21.79 24.21
#